data_AF-A0AAJ0SE15-F1
#
_entry.id   AF-A0AAJ0SE15-F1
#
_cell.length_a   1.000
_cell.length_b   1.000
_cell.length_c   1.000
_cell.angle_alpha   90.00
_cell.angle_beta   90.00
_cell.angle_gamma   90.00
#
_symmetry.space_group_name_H-M   'P 1'
#
loop_
_entity.id
_entity.type
_entity.pdbx_description
1 polymer ?
#
loop_
_entity_poly.entity_id
_entity_poly.type
_entity_poly.pdbx_seq_one_letter_code
_entity_poly.pdbx_strand_id
1 'polypeptide(L)'
;MLTYNELIELRDKLKSGEIGLELAKALYWQDSKEGQRSWYTKDWKERRSKFIKDECEICNSKETLTIQHHSHPRKYAEYLRELTREYAKDYIDTNPIIDKSALSNHILKNYDYVPVPLCPSCKNKNPSERVRKAPKYRCADCKHEFDKAIYRSSNELISIFYENEEAYEVRDKCFVSKDKWRNMHNLSHVRYWLQRERAKNKDAGTIDKEAFLLHVNDCIKYLSFEDAITACKKCAYNYDIKKMDLCPKCKQHYKGLQYPTCIECLPEEKRKAALESIEFGKQWTEMHRRLGID
;
A
#
# COMPACT_ATOMS: atom_id res chain seq x y z
N MET A 1 19.63 8.24 18.25
CA MET A 1 18.47 8.75 17.51
C MET A 1 18.60 10.25 17.49
N LEU A 2 18.51 10.86 16.30
CA LEU A 2 18.63 12.30 16.15
C LEU A 2 17.51 13.03 16.92
N THR A 3 17.86 14.15 17.53
CA THR A 3 16.96 15.12 18.17
C THR A 3 16.16 15.91 17.12
N TYR A 4 15.18 16.69 17.57
CA TYR A 4 14.38 17.52 16.68
C TYR A 4 15.23 18.47 15.80
N ASN A 5 16.19 19.17 16.40
CA ASN A 5 17.04 20.12 15.68
C ASN A 5 18.04 19.41 14.75
N GLU A 6 18.61 18.29 15.18
CA GLU A 6 19.51 17.49 14.34
C GLU A 6 18.79 16.93 13.10
N LEU A 7 17.50 16.59 13.21
CA LEU A 7 16.70 16.18 12.05
C LEU A 7 16.43 17.32 11.07
N ILE A 8 16.17 18.53 11.58
CA ILE A 8 16.03 19.73 10.75
C ILE A 8 17.35 20.00 10.01
N GLU A 9 18.47 19.97 10.72
CA GLU A 9 19.80 20.18 10.15
C GLU A 9 20.11 19.12 9.08
N LEU A 10 19.85 17.84 9.37
CA LEU A 10 20.02 16.74 8.42
C LEU A 10 19.20 16.98 7.14
N ARG A 11 17.92 17.33 7.28
CA ARG A 11 17.04 17.65 6.15
C ARG A 11 17.59 18.80 5.32
N ASP A 12 17.98 19.89 5.98
CA ASP A 12 18.40 21.11 5.31
C ASP A 12 19.73 20.91 4.57
N LYS A 13 20.69 20.19 5.18
CA LYS A 13 21.94 19.76 4.53
C LYS A 13 21.71 18.86 3.33
N LEU A 14 20.76 17.91 3.40
CA LEU A 14 20.42 17.05 2.27
C LEU A 14 19.71 17.83 1.15
N LYS A 15 18.85 18.77 1.52
CA LYS A 15 18.10 19.62 0.58
C LYS A 15 19.01 20.60 -0.15
N SER A 16 19.96 21.23 0.56
CA SER A 16 20.96 22.13 -0.02
C SER A 16 22.01 21.41 -0.87
N GLY A 17 22.17 20.10 -0.68
CA GLY A 17 23.20 19.29 -1.35
C GLY A 17 24.55 19.31 -0.64
N GLU A 18 24.62 19.85 0.59
CA GLU A 18 25.82 19.80 1.44
C GLU A 18 26.22 18.36 1.79
N ILE A 19 25.23 17.47 1.98
CA ILE A 19 25.44 16.04 2.18
C ILE A 19 24.73 15.21 1.12
N GLY A 20 25.34 14.08 0.75
CA GLY A 20 24.73 13.07 -0.12
C GLY A 20 23.69 12.22 0.62
N LEU A 21 22.78 11.59 -0.15
CA LEU A 21 21.71 10.75 0.39
C LEU A 21 22.24 9.57 1.22
N GLU A 22 23.28 8.88 0.75
CA GLU A 22 23.89 7.76 1.46
C GLU A 22 24.40 8.16 2.85
N LEU A 23 25.08 9.31 2.93
CA LEU A 23 25.55 9.84 4.20
C LEU A 23 24.38 10.25 5.11
N ALA A 24 23.36 10.92 4.56
CA ALA A 24 22.20 11.35 5.32
C ALA A 24 21.43 10.15 5.94
N LYS A 25 21.27 9.09 5.15
CA LYS A 25 20.69 7.81 5.57
C LYS A 25 21.51 7.15 6.67
N ALA A 26 22.83 7.07 6.49
CA ALA A 26 23.74 6.52 7.49
C ALA A 26 23.61 7.28 8.82
N LEU A 27 23.67 8.62 8.80
CA LEU A 27 23.52 9.46 9.98
C LEU A 27 22.16 9.28 10.67
N TYR A 28 21.08 9.16 9.89
CA TYR A 28 19.73 8.98 10.43
C TYR A 28 19.57 7.63 11.17
N TRP A 29 20.08 6.54 10.59
CA TRP A 29 19.90 5.19 11.14
C TRP A 29 21.04 4.69 12.04
N GLN A 30 22.18 5.39 12.11
CA GLN A 30 23.36 4.98 12.88
C GLN A 30 23.04 4.62 14.34
N ASP A 31 22.16 5.40 14.98
CA ASP A 31 21.76 5.22 16.38
C ASP A 31 20.35 4.63 16.54
N SER A 32 19.84 3.94 15.53
CA SER A 32 18.53 3.29 15.58
C SER A 32 18.65 1.92 16.27
N LYS A 33 18.71 1.90 17.60
CA LYS A 33 18.64 0.63 18.36
C LYS A 33 17.18 0.16 18.47
N GLU A 34 16.98 -1.15 18.38
CA GLU A 34 15.67 -1.77 18.57
C GLU A 34 15.10 -1.40 19.96
N GLY A 35 13.85 -0.94 20.01
CA GLY A 35 13.21 -0.47 21.23
C GLY A 35 13.56 0.97 21.65
N GLN A 36 14.51 1.65 21.01
CA GLN A 36 14.80 3.05 21.28
C GLN A 36 13.74 3.94 20.62
N ARG A 37 13.12 4.81 21.42
CA ARG A 37 12.00 5.67 21.02
C ARG A 37 12.33 7.12 21.33
N SER A 38 11.77 8.04 20.54
CA SER A 38 12.03 9.47 20.69
C SER A 38 11.69 9.99 22.08
N TRP A 39 10.66 9.45 22.73
CA TRP A 39 10.24 9.87 24.07
C TRP A 39 11.18 9.45 25.21
N TYR A 40 12.19 8.63 24.93
CA TYR A 40 13.24 8.34 25.91
C TYR A 40 14.36 9.37 25.91
N THR A 41 14.48 10.22 24.88
CA THR A 41 15.56 11.20 24.77
C THR A 41 15.37 12.38 25.74
N LYS A 42 16.48 13.01 26.14
CA LYS A 42 16.46 14.22 26.98
C LYS A 42 15.77 15.38 26.25
N ASP A 43 16.09 15.60 24.98
CA ASP A 43 15.45 16.59 24.09
C ASP A 43 13.92 16.49 24.13
N TRP A 44 13.38 15.28 23.93
CA TRP A 44 11.93 15.10 23.92
C TRP A 44 11.30 15.38 25.29
N LYS A 45 11.94 14.95 26.39
CA LYS A 45 11.45 15.21 27.76
C LYS A 45 11.39 16.70 28.07
N GLU A 46 12.41 17.46 27.68
CA GLU A 46 12.49 18.92 27.87
C GLU A 46 11.46 19.68 27.03
N ARG A 47 11.25 19.26 25.77
CA ARG A 47 10.20 19.87 24.93
C ARG A 47 8.82 19.48 25.44
N ARG A 48 8.62 18.24 25.89
CA ARG A 48 7.36 17.80 26.50
C ARG A 48 6.99 18.62 27.72
N SER A 49 7.93 18.90 28.62
CA SER A 49 7.62 19.66 29.84
C SER A 49 7.19 21.10 29.54
N LYS A 50 7.64 21.67 28.41
CA LYS A 50 7.20 22.99 27.94
C LYS A 50 5.86 22.96 27.21
N PHE A 51 5.56 21.86 26.53
CA PHE A 51 4.37 21.70 25.72
C PHE A 51 3.12 21.34 26.54
N ILE A 52 3.29 20.47 27.55
CA ILE A 52 2.16 20.00 28.36
C ILE A 52 1.58 21.16 29.17
N LYS A 53 0.28 21.37 28.98
CA LYS A 53 -0.53 22.36 29.71
C LYS A 53 -0.95 21.82 31.08
N ASP A 54 -1.58 22.67 31.89
CA ASP A 54 -2.07 22.32 33.23
C ASP A 54 -3.30 21.40 33.23
N GLU A 55 -4.02 21.35 32.11
CA GLU A 55 -5.24 20.56 31.95
C GLU A 55 -5.36 19.92 30.57
N CYS A 56 -6.16 18.87 30.49
CA CYS A 56 -6.49 18.20 29.25
C CYS A 56 -7.33 19.12 28.35
N GLU A 57 -6.90 19.31 27.11
CA GLU A 57 -7.57 20.19 26.15
C GLU A 57 -8.91 19.63 25.64
N ILE A 58 -9.21 18.36 25.93
CA ILE A 58 -10.47 17.70 25.54
C ILE A 58 -11.52 17.79 26.65
N CYS A 59 -11.12 17.56 27.91
CA CYS A 59 -12.05 17.38 29.03
C CYS A 59 -11.74 18.22 30.28
N ASN A 60 -10.71 19.08 30.23
CA ASN A 60 -10.22 19.91 31.33
C ASN A 60 -9.77 19.14 32.59
N SER A 61 -9.56 17.82 32.46
CA SER A 61 -9.03 17.01 33.57
C SER A 61 -7.57 17.39 33.86
N LYS A 62 -7.21 17.43 35.15
CA LYS A 62 -5.85 17.61 35.66
C LYS A 62 -5.17 16.29 36.05
N GLU A 63 -5.78 15.16 35.67
CA GLU A 63 -5.16 13.83 35.81
C GLU A 63 -3.88 13.71 34.96
N THR A 64 -3.19 12.56 35.01
CA THR A 64 -1.95 12.37 34.24
C THR A 64 -2.09 12.76 32.77
N LEU A 65 -1.37 13.82 32.39
CA LEU A 65 -1.37 14.39 31.05
C LEU A 65 -0.27 13.79 30.17
N THR A 66 -0.59 13.62 28.90
CA THR A 66 0.29 13.14 27.85
C THR A 66 0.16 14.01 26.60
N ILE A 67 1.16 13.91 25.74
CA ILE A 67 1.09 14.44 24.38
C ILE A 67 0.30 13.42 23.55
N GLN A 68 -0.83 13.85 23.01
CA GLN A 68 -1.60 13.10 22.03
C GLN A 68 -1.29 13.67 20.65
N HIS A 69 -0.72 12.85 19.76
CA HIS A 69 -0.52 13.25 18.37
C HIS A 69 -1.76 12.90 17.55
N HIS A 70 -2.12 13.75 16.59
CA HIS A 70 -3.15 13.47 15.60
C HIS A 70 -2.60 12.79 14.34
N SER A 71 -1.29 12.89 14.12
CA SER A 71 -0.59 12.27 12.99
C SER A 71 0.66 11.53 13.48
N HIS A 72 0.96 10.41 12.82
CA HIS A 72 2.18 9.63 13.08
C HIS A 72 3.03 9.59 11.80
N PRO A 73 4.37 9.60 11.92
CA PRO A 73 5.24 9.50 10.78
C PRO A 73 4.99 8.21 10.00
N ARG A 74 4.85 8.34 8.68
CA ARG A 74 4.76 7.18 7.80
C ARG A 74 6.13 6.53 7.65
N LYS A 75 6.16 5.22 7.38
CA LYS A 75 7.43 4.52 7.15
C LYS A 75 8.03 4.97 5.82
N TYR A 76 9.35 5.14 5.78
CA TYR A 76 10.09 5.46 4.55
C TYR A 76 9.72 4.53 3.37
N ALA A 77 9.56 3.23 3.62
CA ALA A 77 9.18 2.26 2.58
C ALA A 77 7.80 2.53 1.93
N GLU A 78 6.89 3.20 2.65
CA GLU A 78 5.58 3.59 2.09
C GLU A 78 5.73 4.73 1.08
N TYR A 79 6.49 5.76 1.44
CA TYR A 79 6.85 6.87 0.53
C TYR A 79 7.59 6.38 -0.70
N LEU A 80 8.59 5.52 -0.51
CA LEU A 80 9.35 4.93 -1.61
C LEU A 80 8.44 4.18 -2.59
N ARG A 81 7.47 3.41 -2.06
CA ARG A 81 6.51 2.66 -2.88
C ARG A 81 5.57 3.57 -3.66
N GLU A 82 5.07 4.63 -3.04
CA GLU A 82 4.16 5.60 -3.66
C GLU A 82 4.86 6.39 -4.78
N LEU A 83 6.00 7.01 -4.48
CA LEU A 83 6.78 7.74 -5.48
C LEU A 83 7.22 6.84 -6.63
N THR A 84 7.68 5.60 -6.34
CA THR A 84 8.00 4.65 -7.43
C THR A 84 6.80 4.37 -8.34
N ARG A 85 5.58 4.34 -7.80
CA ARG A 85 4.36 4.14 -8.60
C ARG A 85 4.03 5.38 -9.43
N GLU A 86 4.18 6.57 -8.87
CA GLU A 86 3.95 7.84 -9.55
C GLU A 86 4.94 8.01 -10.72
N TYR A 87 6.24 7.90 -10.45
CA TYR A 87 7.26 7.97 -11.50
C TYR A 87 7.10 6.89 -12.58
N ALA A 88 6.72 5.66 -12.18
CA ALA A 88 6.45 4.61 -13.16
C ALA A 88 5.21 4.92 -14.00
N LYS A 89 4.17 5.50 -13.41
CA LYS A 89 2.98 5.93 -14.13
C LYS A 89 3.32 7.04 -15.12
N ASP A 90 4.02 8.08 -14.68
CA ASP A 90 4.43 9.19 -15.55
C ASP A 90 5.31 8.69 -16.71
N TYR A 91 6.26 7.79 -16.40
CA TYR A 91 7.08 7.16 -17.43
C TYR A 91 6.23 6.34 -18.41
N ILE A 92 5.21 5.60 -17.96
CA ILE A 92 4.32 4.82 -18.85
C ILE A 92 3.42 5.74 -19.68
N ASP A 93 2.88 6.80 -19.08
CA ASP A 93 1.99 7.76 -19.71
C ASP A 93 2.71 8.57 -20.81
N THR A 94 4.04 8.75 -20.71
CA THR A 94 4.87 9.28 -21.81
C THR A 94 5.07 8.30 -22.98
N ASN A 95 4.48 7.11 -22.91
CA ASN A 95 4.48 6.03 -23.90
C ASN A 95 5.87 5.72 -24.50
N PRO A 96 6.86 5.35 -23.66
CA PRO A 96 8.21 5.07 -24.13
C PRO A 96 8.17 3.84 -25.03
N ILE A 97 8.62 4.02 -26.27
CA ILE A 97 8.71 2.95 -27.26
C ILE A 97 9.71 1.91 -26.74
N ILE A 98 9.20 0.72 -26.42
CA ILE A 98 10.03 -0.45 -26.17
C ILE A 98 10.18 -1.16 -27.51
N ASP A 99 11.40 -1.22 -28.02
CA ASP A 99 11.67 -1.98 -29.23
C ASP A 99 11.41 -3.49 -29.04
N LYS A 100 10.99 -4.16 -30.11
CA LYS A 100 10.66 -5.59 -30.14
C LYS A 100 11.82 -6.46 -29.66
N SER A 101 13.06 -6.13 -30.03
CA SER A 101 14.25 -6.87 -29.59
C SER A 101 14.46 -6.74 -28.08
N ALA A 102 14.24 -5.56 -27.52
CA ALA A 102 14.39 -5.30 -26.10
C ALA A 102 13.36 -6.08 -25.26
N LEU A 103 12.09 -6.12 -25.70
CA LEU A 103 11.06 -6.92 -25.04
C LEU A 103 11.37 -8.41 -25.15
N SER A 104 11.79 -8.87 -26.34
CA SER A 104 12.14 -10.29 -26.59
C SER A 104 13.28 -10.75 -25.68
N ASN A 105 14.35 -9.96 -25.59
CA ASN A 105 15.49 -10.26 -24.70
C ASN A 105 15.08 -10.30 -23.23
N HIS A 106 14.20 -9.37 -22.81
CA HIS A 106 13.68 -9.36 -21.44
C HIS A 106 12.84 -10.61 -21.13
N ILE A 107 11.98 -11.04 -22.06
CA ILE A 107 11.19 -12.27 -21.93
C ILE A 107 12.10 -13.49 -21.81
N LEU A 108 13.05 -13.66 -22.73
CA LEU A 108 13.97 -14.81 -22.73
C LEU A 108 14.76 -14.92 -21.42
N LYS A 109 15.20 -13.77 -20.90
CA LYS A 109 15.95 -13.71 -19.64
C LYS A 109 15.06 -14.05 -18.44
N ASN A 110 13.89 -13.43 -18.33
CA ASN A 110 13.15 -13.37 -17.05
C ASN A 110 11.88 -14.22 -16.98
N TYR A 111 11.45 -14.85 -18.08
CA TYR A 111 10.20 -15.60 -18.15
C TYR A 111 10.39 -16.97 -18.81
N ASP A 112 9.62 -17.95 -18.34
CA ASP A 112 9.39 -19.22 -19.01
C ASP A 112 8.12 -19.11 -19.86
N TYR A 113 8.17 -19.60 -21.10
CA TYR A 113 7.01 -19.62 -21.98
C TYR A 113 6.27 -20.96 -21.88
N VAL A 114 4.99 -20.90 -21.50
CA VAL A 114 4.09 -22.05 -21.41
C VAL A 114 3.03 -21.91 -22.51
N PRO A 115 3.19 -22.60 -23.66
CA PRO A 115 2.33 -22.38 -24.82
C PRO A 115 0.90 -22.84 -24.57
N VAL A 116 -0.05 -22.08 -25.12
CA VAL A 116 -1.48 -22.41 -25.04
C VAL A 116 -1.86 -23.35 -26.17
N PRO A 117 -2.50 -24.51 -25.89
CA PRO A 117 -2.91 -25.44 -26.92
C PRO A 117 -4.02 -24.84 -27.79
N LEU A 118 -3.93 -25.08 -29.10
CA LEU A 118 -4.92 -24.64 -30.09
C LEU A 118 -5.50 -25.83 -30.87
N CYS A 119 -6.75 -25.67 -31.29
CA CYS A 119 -7.41 -26.59 -32.21
C CYS A 119 -6.74 -26.53 -33.61
N PRO A 120 -6.33 -27.67 -34.20
CA PRO A 120 -5.75 -27.70 -35.54
C PRO A 120 -6.75 -27.31 -36.65
N SER A 121 -8.05 -27.51 -36.42
CA SER A 121 -9.10 -27.22 -37.40
C SER A 121 -9.52 -25.74 -37.42
N CYS A 122 -9.81 -25.15 -36.25
CA CYS A 122 -10.35 -23.79 -36.17
C CYS A 122 -9.45 -22.78 -35.43
N LYS A 123 -8.26 -23.19 -34.96
CA LYS A 123 -7.28 -22.36 -34.22
C LYS A 123 -7.77 -21.75 -32.90
N ASN A 124 -8.95 -22.14 -32.41
CA ASN A 124 -9.43 -21.71 -31.10
C ASN A 124 -8.59 -22.29 -29.96
N LYS A 125 -8.48 -21.48 -28.90
CA LYS A 125 -7.64 -21.75 -27.73
C LYS A 125 -8.30 -22.71 -26.76
N ASN A 126 -7.47 -23.32 -25.91
CA ASN A 126 -7.90 -24.13 -24.77
C ASN A 126 -8.88 -25.26 -25.14
N PRO A 127 -8.55 -26.13 -26.12
CA PRO A 127 -9.32 -27.33 -26.34
C PRO A 127 -9.37 -28.18 -25.06
N SER A 128 -10.49 -28.85 -24.83
CA SER A 128 -10.66 -29.73 -23.67
C SER A 128 -9.72 -30.92 -23.80
N GLU A 129 -8.84 -31.10 -22.81
CA GLU A 129 -8.00 -32.28 -22.67
C GLU A 129 -8.80 -33.42 -22.04
N ARG A 130 -8.79 -34.60 -22.68
CA ARG A 130 -9.54 -35.80 -22.26
C ARG A 130 -8.58 -36.79 -21.63
N VAL A 131 -8.81 -37.11 -20.36
CA VAL A 131 -7.94 -38.02 -19.59
C VAL A 131 -8.14 -39.49 -19.95
N ARG A 132 -9.38 -39.91 -20.23
CA ARG A 132 -9.75 -41.34 -20.41
C ARG A 132 -10.16 -41.72 -21.83
N LYS A 133 -10.33 -40.76 -22.74
CA LYS A 133 -10.87 -41.00 -24.09
C LYS A 133 -9.86 -40.55 -25.14
N ALA A 134 -9.71 -41.35 -26.19
CA ALA A 134 -9.01 -40.96 -27.40
C ALA A 134 -10.03 -40.43 -28.44
N PRO A 135 -9.66 -39.45 -29.28
CA PRO A 135 -8.41 -38.66 -29.27
C PRO A 135 -8.15 -37.81 -28.02
N LYS A 136 -6.90 -37.43 -27.73
CA LYS A 136 -6.52 -36.71 -26.49
C LYS A 136 -7.26 -35.39 -26.26
N TYR A 137 -7.56 -34.62 -27.32
CA TYR A 137 -8.20 -33.32 -27.22
C TYR A 137 -9.53 -33.26 -27.96
N ARG A 138 -10.43 -32.38 -27.50
CA ARG A 138 -11.66 -32.01 -28.19
C ARG A 138 -11.85 -30.50 -28.15
N CYS A 139 -12.01 -29.87 -29.32
CA CYS A 139 -12.29 -28.44 -29.39
C CYS A 139 -13.69 -28.13 -28.81
N ALA A 140 -13.77 -27.12 -27.94
CA ALA A 140 -15.04 -26.68 -27.37
C ALA A 140 -15.95 -26.04 -28.43
N ASP A 141 -15.38 -25.39 -29.44
CA ASP A 141 -16.15 -24.65 -30.44
C ASP A 141 -16.54 -25.51 -31.63
N CYS A 142 -15.59 -25.96 -32.46
CA CYS A 142 -15.89 -26.73 -33.67
C CYS A 142 -16.11 -28.23 -33.43
N LYS A 143 -16.00 -28.69 -32.18
CA LYS A 143 -16.15 -30.09 -31.75
C LYS A 143 -15.17 -31.10 -32.38
N HIS A 144 -14.21 -30.64 -33.18
CA HIS A 144 -13.17 -31.49 -33.77
C HIS A 144 -12.34 -32.19 -32.68
N GLU A 145 -12.06 -33.47 -32.90
CA GLU A 145 -11.31 -34.34 -32.00
C GLU A 145 -9.94 -34.67 -32.60
N PHE A 146 -8.88 -34.53 -31.81
CA PHE A 146 -7.50 -34.64 -32.30
C PHE A 146 -6.53 -35.06 -31.19
N ASP A 147 -5.43 -35.72 -31.54
CA ASP A 147 -4.43 -36.20 -30.56
C ASP A 147 -3.33 -35.17 -30.27
N LYS A 148 -2.98 -34.34 -31.26
CA LYS A 148 -1.90 -33.35 -31.16
C LYS A 148 -2.46 -31.94 -31.37
N ALA A 149 -2.39 -31.11 -30.34
CA ALA A 149 -2.67 -29.68 -30.47
C ALA A 149 -1.54 -28.98 -31.22
N ILE A 150 -1.87 -27.86 -31.86
CA ILE A 150 -0.88 -26.93 -32.40
C ILE A 150 -0.62 -25.81 -31.37
N TYR A 151 0.54 -25.17 -31.47
CA TYR A 151 0.97 -24.14 -30.54
C TYR A 151 1.60 -22.98 -31.29
N ARG A 152 1.47 -21.77 -30.74
CA ARG A 152 2.22 -20.61 -31.21
C ARG A 152 3.58 -20.55 -30.54
N SER A 153 4.58 -20.06 -31.27
CA SER A 153 5.88 -19.76 -30.66
C SER A 153 5.81 -18.44 -29.87
N SER A 154 6.72 -18.23 -28.93
CA SER A 154 6.85 -16.95 -28.22
C SER A 154 7.13 -15.79 -29.19
N ASN A 155 7.97 -16.01 -30.20
CA ASN A 155 8.32 -15.01 -31.21
C ASN A 155 7.13 -14.62 -32.10
N GLU A 156 6.26 -15.59 -32.41
CA GLU A 156 5.01 -15.33 -33.13
C GLU A 156 4.09 -14.42 -32.30
N LEU A 157 3.87 -14.74 -31.01
CA LEU A 157 3.05 -13.92 -30.12
C LEU A 157 3.63 -12.50 -29.96
N ILE A 158 4.95 -12.38 -29.81
CA ILE A 158 5.61 -11.06 -29.74
C ILE A 158 5.40 -10.28 -31.05
N SER A 159 5.46 -10.94 -32.21
CA SER A 159 5.22 -10.26 -33.50
C SER A 159 3.79 -9.74 -33.59
N ILE A 160 2.81 -10.60 -33.26
CA ILE A 160 1.38 -10.21 -33.22
C ILE A 160 1.15 -9.05 -32.26
N PHE A 161 1.80 -9.04 -31.09
CA PHE A 161 1.65 -7.96 -30.09
C PHE A 161 2.10 -6.60 -30.59
N TYR A 162 3.15 -6.53 -31.43
CA TYR A 162 3.61 -5.28 -32.02
C TYR A 162 2.78 -4.84 -33.23
N GLU A 163 2.13 -5.78 -33.91
CA GLU A 163 1.18 -5.49 -34.99
C GLU A 163 -0.18 -5.03 -34.43
N ASN A 164 -0.66 -5.71 -33.39
CA ASN A 164 -1.93 -5.44 -32.72
C ASN A 164 -1.88 -5.94 -31.26
N GLU A 165 -1.68 -5.01 -30.32
CA GLU A 165 -1.66 -5.31 -28.88
C GLU A 165 -3.01 -5.85 -28.36
N GLU A 166 -4.12 -5.49 -29.00
CA GLU A 166 -5.46 -5.91 -28.57
C GLU A 166 -5.86 -7.27 -29.12
N ALA A 167 -5.03 -7.86 -30.00
CA ALA A 167 -5.26 -9.15 -30.63
C ALA A 167 -5.61 -10.21 -29.58
N TYR A 168 -6.57 -11.05 -29.92
CA TYR A 168 -7.05 -12.08 -29.01
C TYR A 168 -5.91 -13.02 -28.58
N GLU A 169 -4.98 -13.33 -29.48
CA GLU A 169 -3.80 -14.18 -29.32
C GLU A 169 -2.91 -13.80 -28.13
N VAL A 170 -2.68 -12.50 -27.92
CA VAL A 170 -1.66 -12.00 -26.99
C VAL A 170 -2.18 -11.76 -25.58
N ARG A 171 -3.48 -12.00 -25.34
CA ARG A 171 -4.12 -11.84 -24.03
C ARG A 171 -3.84 -13.00 -23.07
N ASP A 172 -3.35 -14.13 -23.58
CA ASP A 172 -3.11 -15.31 -22.76
C ASP A 172 -1.96 -15.09 -21.78
N LYS A 173 -2.16 -15.54 -20.54
CA LYS A 173 -1.14 -15.49 -19.49
C LYS A 173 -0.14 -16.64 -19.63
N CYS A 174 0.60 -16.66 -20.72
CA CYS A 174 1.50 -17.75 -21.11
C CYS A 174 2.98 -17.51 -20.74
N PHE A 175 3.31 -16.38 -20.10
CA PHE A 175 4.66 -16.06 -19.64
C PHE A 175 4.74 -16.16 -18.12
N VAL A 176 5.45 -17.15 -17.61
CA VAL A 176 5.62 -17.39 -16.17
C VAL A 176 6.91 -16.72 -15.71
N SER A 177 6.86 -15.83 -14.72
CA SER A 177 8.08 -15.21 -14.20
C SER A 177 9.04 -16.25 -13.60
N LYS A 178 10.35 -16.05 -13.79
CA LYS A 178 11.40 -16.88 -13.18
C LYS A 178 11.73 -16.48 -11.74
N ASP A 179 11.02 -15.50 -11.19
CA ASP A 179 11.16 -15.10 -9.80
C ASP A 179 10.52 -16.14 -8.85
N LYS A 180 10.71 -15.93 -7.54
CA LYS A 180 10.18 -16.83 -6.51
C LYS A 180 8.65 -16.98 -6.52
N TRP A 181 7.93 -16.06 -7.15
CA TRP A 181 6.47 -16.02 -7.14
C TRP A 181 5.86 -16.76 -8.33
N ARG A 182 6.59 -16.89 -9.45
CA ARG A 182 6.16 -17.59 -10.66
C ARG A 182 4.79 -17.12 -11.17
N ASN A 183 4.60 -15.80 -11.22
CA ASN A 183 3.38 -15.18 -11.68
C ASN A 183 3.17 -15.39 -13.18
N MET A 184 1.92 -15.61 -13.59
CA MET A 184 1.54 -15.76 -15.00
C MET A 184 1.15 -14.41 -15.61
N HIS A 185 1.82 -14.03 -16.69
CA HIS A 185 1.67 -12.76 -17.38
C HIS A 185 1.35 -12.95 -18.86
N ASN A 186 0.63 -11.98 -19.43
CA ASN A 186 0.53 -11.78 -20.87
C ASN A 186 1.56 -10.73 -21.32
N LEU A 187 1.68 -10.48 -22.63
CA LEU A 187 2.71 -9.58 -23.16
C LEU A 187 2.56 -8.13 -22.68
N SER A 188 1.32 -7.64 -22.54
CA SER A 188 1.06 -6.28 -22.03
C SER A 188 1.54 -6.13 -20.57
N HIS A 189 1.28 -7.13 -19.71
CA HIS A 189 1.81 -7.14 -18.35
C HIS A 189 3.34 -7.24 -18.32
N VAL A 190 3.95 -8.06 -19.17
CA VAL A 190 5.42 -8.14 -19.25
C VAL A 190 6.01 -6.78 -19.64
N ARG A 191 5.41 -6.12 -20.65
CA ARG A 191 5.81 -4.77 -21.08
C ARG A 191 5.67 -3.76 -19.94
N TYR A 192 4.54 -3.77 -19.23
CA TYR A 192 4.29 -2.92 -18.07
C TYR A 192 5.38 -3.08 -16.99
N TRP A 193 5.73 -4.31 -16.62
CA TRP A 193 6.77 -4.55 -15.61
C TRP A 193 8.15 -4.09 -16.07
N LEU A 194 8.49 -4.29 -17.35
CA LEU A 194 9.72 -3.77 -17.94
C LEU A 194 9.76 -2.23 -17.92
N GLN A 195 8.65 -1.56 -18.26
CA GLN A 195 8.55 -0.10 -18.19
C GLN A 195 8.74 0.40 -16.76
N ARG A 196 8.07 -0.26 -15.80
CA ARG A 196 8.18 0.07 -14.38
C ARG A 196 9.60 -0.12 -13.85
N GLU A 197 10.30 -1.19 -14.27
CA GLU A 197 11.69 -1.43 -13.91
C GLU A 197 12.61 -0.34 -14.49
N ARG A 198 12.41 0.04 -15.76
CA ARG A 198 13.14 1.14 -16.40
C ARG A 198 12.93 2.47 -15.69
N ALA A 199 11.68 2.83 -15.37
CA ALA A 199 11.35 4.05 -14.64
C ALA A 199 12.05 4.07 -13.27
N LYS A 200 11.94 2.97 -12.52
CA LYS A 200 12.60 2.83 -11.23
C LYS A 200 14.11 3.01 -11.34
N ASN A 201 14.75 2.43 -12.35
CA ASN A 201 16.21 2.51 -12.52
C ASN A 201 16.68 3.88 -13.03
N LYS A 202 15.90 4.52 -13.90
CA LYS A 202 16.18 5.85 -14.46
C LYS A 202 16.21 6.91 -13.36
N ASP A 203 15.19 6.92 -12.51
CA ASP A 203 14.98 7.97 -11.51
C ASP A 203 15.27 7.48 -10.08
N ALA A 204 16.03 6.38 -9.93
CA ALA A 204 16.27 5.70 -8.67
C ALA A 204 16.76 6.67 -7.57
N GLY A 205 17.78 7.48 -7.88
CA GLY A 205 18.36 8.44 -6.94
C GLY A 205 17.39 9.55 -6.55
N THR A 206 16.58 10.03 -7.50
CA THR A 206 15.58 11.08 -7.27
C THR A 206 14.44 10.57 -6.39
N ILE A 207 13.84 9.43 -6.77
CA ILE A 207 12.78 8.75 -6.02
C ILE A 207 13.23 8.49 -4.59
N ASP A 208 14.46 8.01 -4.43
CA ASP A 208 15.02 7.69 -3.12
C ASP A 208 15.23 8.94 -2.26
N LYS A 209 15.81 10.00 -2.83
CA LYS A 209 16.02 11.28 -2.14
C LYS A 209 14.70 11.91 -1.71
N GLU A 210 13.70 11.94 -2.60
CA GLU A 210 12.37 12.48 -2.30
C GLU A 210 11.65 11.68 -1.22
N ALA A 211 11.66 10.35 -1.31
CA ALA A 211 11.06 9.48 -0.32
C ALA A 211 11.68 9.69 1.06
N PHE A 212 13.00 9.83 1.12
CA PHE A 212 13.71 10.06 2.37
C PHE A 212 13.41 11.45 2.95
N LEU A 213 13.38 12.50 2.11
CA LEU A 213 13.00 13.85 2.55
C LEU A 213 11.58 13.91 3.09
N LEU A 214 10.61 13.27 2.43
CA LEU A 214 9.22 13.18 2.92
C LEU A 214 9.16 12.47 4.28
N HIS A 215 9.87 11.35 4.42
CA HIS A 215 9.94 10.63 5.70
C HIS A 215 10.56 11.46 6.83
N VAL A 216 11.66 12.17 6.55
CA VAL A 216 12.31 13.05 7.54
C VAL A 216 11.38 14.21 7.90
N ASN A 217 10.67 14.81 6.94
CA ASN A 217 9.69 15.87 7.20
C ASN A 217 8.56 15.41 8.13
N ASP A 218 8.03 14.21 7.90
CA ASP A 218 7.02 13.60 8.78
C ASP A 218 7.56 13.40 10.20
N CYS A 219 8.80 12.94 10.33
CA CYS A 219 9.44 12.78 11.64
C CYS A 219 9.64 14.12 12.36
N ILE A 220 10.07 15.16 11.62
CA ILE A 220 10.21 16.53 12.14
C ILE A 220 8.84 17.04 12.60
N LYS A 221 7.79 16.86 11.79
CA LYS A 221 6.42 17.29 12.12
C LYS A 221 5.88 16.59 13.38
N TYR A 222 6.13 15.29 13.52
CA TYR A 222 5.78 14.56 14.73
C TYR A 222 6.55 15.10 15.95
N LEU A 223 7.85 15.36 15.79
CA LEU A 223 8.68 15.86 16.89
C LEU A 223 8.42 17.33 17.22
N SER A 224 7.89 18.15 16.30
CA SER A 224 7.57 19.56 16.57
C SER A 224 6.39 19.73 17.53
N PHE A 225 5.58 18.69 17.71
CA PHE A 225 4.29 18.74 18.42
C PHE A 225 3.26 19.70 17.80
N GLU A 226 3.44 20.09 16.53
CA GLU A 226 2.51 20.97 15.81
C GLU A 226 1.12 20.35 15.67
N ASP A 227 1.06 19.04 15.36
CA ASP A 227 -0.18 18.26 15.26
C ASP A 227 -0.47 17.50 16.56
N ALA A 228 -0.19 18.09 17.72
CA ALA A 228 -0.41 17.45 19.00
C ALA A 228 -1.21 18.32 19.97
N ILE A 229 -1.79 17.68 20.98
CA ILE A 229 -2.47 18.33 22.09
C ILE A 229 -2.07 17.70 23.42
N THR A 230 -2.30 18.43 24.51
CA THR A 230 -2.25 17.91 25.87
C THR A 230 -3.56 17.16 26.17
N ALA A 231 -3.47 15.84 26.33
CA ALA A 231 -4.62 15.00 26.66
C ALA A 231 -4.41 14.23 27.97
N CYS A 232 -5.46 13.98 28.75
CA CYS A 232 -5.38 13.01 29.83
C CYS A 232 -5.33 11.59 29.24
N LYS A 233 -4.81 10.64 30.02
CA LYS A 233 -4.72 9.22 29.61
C LYS A 233 -6.06 8.66 29.12
N LYS A 234 -7.18 9.04 29.74
CA LYS A 234 -8.53 8.60 29.35
C LYS A 234 -8.90 9.08 27.95
N CYS A 235 -8.68 10.36 27.65
CA CYS A 235 -8.97 10.91 26.32
C CYS A 235 -8.07 10.30 25.25
N ALA A 236 -6.76 10.20 25.51
CA ALA A 236 -5.80 9.57 24.62
C ALA A 236 -6.19 8.10 24.30
N TYR A 237 -6.48 7.31 25.33
CA TYR A 237 -6.90 5.90 25.15
C TYR A 237 -8.17 5.76 24.31
N ASN A 238 -9.20 6.58 24.55
CA ASN A 238 -10.43 6.51 23.77
C ASN A 238 -10.18 6.87 22.31
N TYR A 239 -9.34 7.87 22.04
CA TYR A 239 -9.01 8.25 20.68
C TYR A 239 -8.21 7.16 19.95
N ASP A 240 -7.12 6.68 20.55
CA ASP A 240 -6.20 5.75 19.91
C ASP A 240 -6.77 4.34 19.78
N ILE A 241 -7.36 3.82 20.86
CA ILE A 241 -7.77 2.41 20.99
C ILE A 241 -9.24 2.23 20.66
N LYS A 242 -10.11 3.12 21.17
CA LYS A 242 -11.57 2.99 20.98
C LYS A 242 -12.06 3.68 19.70
N LYS A 243 -11.24 4.52 19.06
CA LYS A 243 -11.64 5.37 17.93
C LYS A 243 -12.85 6.22 18.31
N MET A 244 -12.76 6.86 19.48
CA MET A 244 -13.80 7.70 20.04
C MET A 244 -13.23 9.00 20.60
N ASP A 245 -14.00 10.08 20.46
CA ASP A 245 -13.71 11.41 21.03
C ASP A 245 -14.88 11.87 21.91
N LEU A 246 -14.62 12.87 22.75
CA LEU A 246 -15.62 13.40 23.67
C LEU A 246 -16.67 14.20 22.90
N CYS A 247 -17.94 13.99 23.19
CA CYS A 247 -19.01 14.70 22.50
C CYS A 247 -18.89 16.22 22.70
N PRO A 248 -18.86 17.01 21.61
CA PRO A 248 -18.70 18.46 21.73
C PRO A 248 -19.90 19.16 22.37
N LYS A 249 -21.09 18.54 22.35
CA LYS A 249 -22.34 19.11 22.87
C LYS A 249 -22.48 18.93 24.39
N CYS A 250 -22.36 17.70 24.90
CA CYS A 250 -22.52 17.44 26.33
C CYS A 250 -21.22 17.39 27.12
N LYS A 251 -20.07 17.16 26.46
CA LYS A 251 -18.76 16.96 27.10
C LYS A 251 -18.72 15.84 28.16
N GLN A 252 -19.67 14.91 28.11
CA GLN A 252 -19.79 13.82 29.10
C GLN A 252 -19.60 12.44 28.46
N HIS A 253 -20.20 12.21 27.29
CA HIS A 253 -20.16 10.93 26.62
C HIS A 253 -19.19 10.93 25.45
N TYR A 254 -18.46 9.84 25.29
CA TYR A 254 -17.65 9.60 24.10
C TYR A 254 -18.54 9.15 22.94
N LYS A 255 -18.14 9.51 21.72
CA LYS A 255 -18.80 9.13 20.47
C LYS A 255 -17.76 8.58 19.48
N GLY A 256 -18.19 7.78 18.51
CA GLY A 256 -17.31 7.36 17.42
C GLY A 256 -16.85 8.56 16.58
N LEU A 257 -15.61 8.54 16.09
CA LEU A 257 -15.01 9.65 15.33
C LEU A 257 -15.85 10.09 14.13
N GLN A 258 -16.55 9.16 13.48
CA GLN A 258 -17.41 9.40 12.33
C GLN A 258 -18.71 10.16 12.65
N TYR A 259 -19.13 10.20 13.91
CA TYR A 259 -20.38 10.84 14.30
C TYR A 259 -20.14 12.28 14.78
N PRO A 260 -21.08 13.21 14.59
CA PRO A 260 -20.93 14.59 15.08
C PRO A 260 -21.20 14.71 16.59
N THR A 261 -22.09 13.90 17.16
CA THR A 261 -22.47 13.94 18.58
C THR A 261 -22.68 12.53 19.15
N CYS A 262 -22.78 12.41 20.49
CA CYS A 262 -23.15 11.15 21.12
C CYS A 262 -24.65 10.85 20.96
N ILE A 263 -25.03 9.61 21.23
CA ILE A 263 -26.41 9.12 21.13
C ILE A 263 -27.37 9.95 21.98
N GLU A 264 -26.98 10.31 23.21
CA GLU A 264 -27.80 11.14 24.11
C GLU A 264 -28.04 12.56 23.62
N CYS A 265 -27.19 13.04 22.71
CA CYS A 265 -27.30 14.38 22.13
C CYS A 265 -28.11 14.41 20.84
N LEU A 266 -28.50 13.26 20.31
CA LEU A 266 -29.33 13.14 19.11
C LEU A 266 -30.79 13.55 19.39
N PRO A 267 -31.51 14.02 18.37
CA PRO A 267 -32.96 14.15 18.44
C PRO A 267 -33.62 12.82 18.78
N GLU A 268 -34.76 12.86 19.46
CA GLU A 268 -35.41 11.67 20.04
C GLU A 268 -35.63 10.53 19.04
N GLU A 269 -36.16 10.85 17.85
CA GLU A 269 -36.38 9.87 16.77
C GLU A 269 -35.07 9.18 16.33
N LYS A 270 -34.00 9.97 16.14
CA LYS A 270 -32.69 9.43 15.76
C LYS A 270 -32.04 8.64 16.88
N ARG A 271 -32.27 9.05 18.13
CA ARG A 271 -31.78 8.35 19.32
C ARG A 271 -32.43 6.97 19.44
N LYS A 272 -33.75 6.87 19.28
CA LYS A 272 -34.49 5.60 19.30
C LYS A 272 -33.96 4.63 18.23
N ALA A 273 -33.89 5.08 16.98
CA ALA A 273 -33.37 4.28 15.88
C ALA A 273 -31.91 3.82 16.09
N ALA A 274 -31.05 4.68 16.65
CA ALA A 274 -29.68 4.32 16.96
C ALA A 274 -29.60 3.24 18.06
N LEU A 275 -30.40 3.36 19.12
CA LEU A 275 -30.45 2.38 20.22
C LEU A 275 -30.98 1.03 19.75
N GLU A 276 -32.02 1.02 18.91
CA GLU A 276 -32.56 -0.21 18.29
C GLU A 276 -31.49 -0.91 17.43
N SER A 277 -30.77 -0.14 16.61
CA SER A 277 -29.69 -0.68 15.77
C SER A 277 -28.56 -1.31 16.60
N ILE A 278 -28.18 -0.66 17.70
CA ILE A 278 -27.16 -1.16 18.62
C ILE A 278 -27.61 -2.45 19.29
N GLU A 279 -28.86 -2.49 19.76
CA GLU A 279 -29.41 -3.66 20.44
C GLU A 279 -29.53 -4.86 19.48
N PHE A 280 -29.99 -4.63 18.26
CA PHE A 280 -30.01 -5.64 17.21
C PHE A 280 -28.59 -6.20 16.93
N GLY A 281 -27.58 -5.33 16.84
CA GLY A 281 -26.19 -5.75 16.66
C GLY A 281 -25.68 -6.67 17.78
N LYS A 282 -26.00 -6.35 19.05
CA LYS A 282 -25.63 -7.20 20.20
C LYS A 282 -26.29 -8.58 20.13
N GLN A 283 -27.59 -8.62 19.79
CA GLN A 283 -28.32 -9.87 19.63
C GLN A 283 -27.69 -10.75 18.54
N TRP A 284 -27.27 -10.14 17.44
CA TRP A 284 -26.58 -10.84 16.36
C TRP A 284 -25.22 -11.39 16.81
N THR A 285 -24.38 -10.58 17.47
CA THR A 285 -23.10 -11.07 18.00
C THR A 285 -23.27 -12.23 18.98
N GLU A 286 -24.27 -12.15 19.87
CA GLU A 286 -24.59 -13.24 20.80
C GLU A 286 -25.04 -14.51 20.07
N MET A 287 -25.81 -14.37 18.99
CA MET A 287 -26.20 -15.50 18.14
C MET A 287 -24.97 -16.14 17.48
N HIS A 288 -24.04 -15.36 16.92
CA HIS A 288 -22.80 -15.89 16.31
C HIS A 288 -21.97 -16.68 17.31
N ARG A 289 -21.81 -16.15 18.54
CA ARG A 289 -21.11 -16.84 19.63
C ARG A 289 -21.75 -18.18 19.97
N ARG A 290 -23.08 -18.24 20.05
CA ARG A 290 -23.83 -19.49 20.32
C ARG A 290 -23.67 -20.52 19.22
N LEU A 291 -23.52 -20.07 17.98
CA LEU A 291 -23.37 -20.93 16.81
C LEU A 291 -21.90 -21.31 16.52
N GLY A 292 -20.94 -20.81 17.30
CA GLY A 292 -19.51 -21.11 17.12
C GLY A 292 -18.94 -20.57 15.80
N ILE A 293 -19.48 -19.46 15.30
CA ILE A 293 -19.06 -18.82 14.04
C ILE A 293 -17.88 -17.86 14.26
N ASP A 294 -17.57 -17.54 15.52
CA ASP A 294 -16.50 -16.62 15.93
C ASP A 294 -15.10 -17.28 16.00
#